data_AF-A0A930HWY4-F1
#
_entry.id   AF-A0A930HWY4-F1
#
_cell.length_a   1.000
_cell.length_b   1.000
_cell.length_c   1.000
_cell.angle_alpha   90.00
_cell.angle_beta   90.00
_cell.angle_gamma   90.00
#
_symmetry.space_group_name_H-M   'P 1'
#
loop_
_entity.id
_entity.type
_entity.pdbx_description
1 polymer ?
#
loop_
_entity_poly.entity_id
_entity_poly.type
_entity_poly.pdbx_seq_one_letter_code
_entity_poly.pdbx_strand_id
1 'polypeptide(L)'
;GYIVHIDGVGSFRPKLGYRKEVSPPEGEETATRNAASLELADVRFHADCRLVQRTRRACRLQRAPHRSYTRPREGRERRLSQLLSHLRTHHILTRSEYVKLTGLSPTAATAELKSFVTAGHILRKGIASHSTYRLPYSSENE
;
A
#
# COMPACT_ATOMS: atom_id res chain seq x y z
N GLY A 1 2.74 -24.83 23.71
CA GLY A 1 3.26 -23.54 23.23
C GLY A 1 3.02 -22.50 24.30
N TYR A 2 3.97 -21.60 24.53
CA TYR A 2 3.85 -20.56 25.56
C TYR A 2 3.06 -19.37 25.04
N ILE A 3 2.09 -18.91 25.83
CA ILE A 3 1.41 -17.64 25.61
C ILE A 3 2.11 -16.63 26.52
N VAL A 4 2.66 -15.57 25.94
CA VAL A 4 3.27 -14.50 26.72
C VAL A 4 2.18 -13.49 27.02
N HIS A 5 1.84 -13.33 28.30
CA HIS A 5 0.91 -12.32 28.78
C HIS A 5 1.69 -11.17 29.42
N ILE A 6 1.35 -9.94 29.03
CA ILE A 6 1.82 -8.72 29.68
C ILE A 6 0.59 -8.05 30.29
N ASP A 7 0.57 -7.97 31.62
CA ASP A 7 -0.55 -7.43 32.37
C ASP A 7 -0.87 -5.99 31.94
N GLY A 8 -2.16 -5.74 31.68
CA GLY A 8 -2.66 -4.44 31.23
C GLY A 8 -2.31 -4.06 29.78
N VAL A 9 -1.56 -4.89 29.05
CA VAL A 9 -1.22 -4.67 27.64
C VAL A 9 -1.93 -5.69 26.74
N GLY A 10 -1.74 -6.98 26.98
CA GLY A 10 -2.33 -8.02 26.15
C GLY A 10 -1.58 -9.35 26.18
N SER A 11 -1.89 -10.21 25.22
CA SER A 11 -1.26 -11.52 25.08
C SER A 11 -0.71 -11.75 23.67
N PHE A 12 0.45 -12.38 23.58
CA PHE A 12 1.06 -12.84 22.34
C PHE A 12 0.84 -14.35 22.22
N ARG A 13 0.16 -14.75 21.15
CA ARG A 13 -0.23 -16.15 20.90
C ARG A 13 0.45 -16.68 19.65
N PRO A 14 1.17 -17.80 19.72
CA PRO A 14 1.73 -18.43 18.53
C PRO A 14 0.60 -18.89 17.61
N LYS A 15 0.71 -18.57 16.32
CA LYS A 15 -0.18 -19.04 15.26
C LYS A 15 0.54 -20.12 14.48
N LEU A 16 -0.03 -21.31 14.46
CA LEU A 16 0.44 -22.38 13.61
C LEU A 16 -0.09 -22.21 12.18
N GLY A 17 0.76 -22.53 11.21
CA GLY A 17 0.39 -22.67 9.80
C GLY A 17 1.00 -23.96 9.25
N TYR A 18 0.67 -24.27 8.00
CA TYR A 18 1.33 -25.35 7.27
C TYR A 18 2.62 -24.83 6.65
N ARG A 19 3.63 -25.70 6.59
CA ARG A 19 4.84 -25.43 5.80
C ARG A 19 4.45 -25.20 4.34
N LYS A 20 5.15 -24.30 3.65
CA LYS A 20 4.89 -23.94 2.25
C LYS A 20 4.83 -25.14 1.28
N GLU A 21 5.51 -26.24 1.62
CA GLU A 21 5.62 -27.44 0.79
C GLU A 21 4.55 -28.49 1.10
N VAL A 22 3.70 -28.27 2.10
CA VAL A 22 2.67 -29.23 2.51
C VAL A 22 1.29 -28.62 2.33
N SER A 23 0.53 -29.15 1.38
CA SER A 23 -0.87 -28.80 1.22
C SER A 23 -1.69 -29.27 2.43
N PRO A 24 -2.64 -28.45 2.92
CA PRO A 24 -3.61 -28.92 3.89
C PRO A 24 -4.35 -30.14 3.33
N PRO A 25 -4.65 -31.16 4.15
CA PRO A 25 -5.49 -32.26 3.70
C PRO A 25 -6.86 -31.72 3.26
N GLU A 26 -7.28 -32.08 2.04
CA GLU A 26 -8.61 -31.75 1.52
C GLU A 26 -9.59 -32.86 1.88
N GLY A 27 -10.65 -32.51 2.60
CA GLY A 27 -11.71 -33.44 2.99
C GLY A 27 -11.46 -34.16 4.32
N GLU A 28 -12.54 -34.23 5.10
CA GLU A 28 -12.74 -34.93 6.37
C GLU A 28 -12.26 -34.26 7.68
N GLU A 29 -13.19 -34.23 8.63
CA GLU A 29 -13.08 -33.75 10.02
C GLU A 29 -12.06 -34.54 10.86
N THR A 30 -11.41 -35.55 10.28
CA THR A 30 -10.46 -36.48 10.90
C THR A 30 -9.05 -36.40 10.29
N ALA A 31 -8.77 -35.43 9.40
CA ALA A 31 -7.42 -35.22 8.90
C ALA A 31 -6.51 -34.65 10.00
N THR A 32 -5.92 -35.54 10.80
CA THR A 32 -5.05 -35.19 11.92
C THR A 32 -3.83 -34.43 11.41
N ARG A 33 -3.68 -33.18 11.86
CA ARG A 33 -2.54 -32.32 11.54
C ARG A 33 -1.26 -32.98 12.05
N ASN A 34 -0.38 -33.39 11.15
CA ASN A 34 0.93 -33.95 11.50
C ASN A 34 1.85 -32.84 12.05
N ALA A 35 2.55 -33.09 13.15
CA ALA A 35 3.54 -32.14 13.69
C ALA A 35 4.64 -31.79 12.66
N ALA A 36 5.01 -32.73 11.78
CA ALA A 36 6.00 -32.50 10.73
C ALA A 36 5.52 -31.57 9.61
N SER A 37 4.20 -31.41 9.43
CA SER A 37 3.62 -30.52 8.41
C SER A 37 3.33 -29.11 8.92
N LEU A 38 3.47 -28.87 10.24
CA LEU A 38 3.19 -27.58 10.86
C LEU A 38 4.46 -26.74 11.03
N GLU A 39 4.28 -25.43 10.95
CA GLU A 39 5.29 -24.43 11.30
C GLU A 39 4.67 -23.32 12.17
N LEU A 40 5.51 -22.61 12.91
CA LEU A 40 5.11 -21.37 13.56
C LEU A 40 4.99 -20.29 12.46
N ALA A 41 3.76 -20.02 12.03
CA ALA A 41 3.50 -19.08 10.95
C ALA A 41 3.59 -17.62 11.41
N ASP A 42 3.18 -17.33 12.64
CA ASP A 42 3.14 -15.96 13.17
C ASP A 42 3.01 -15.94 14.70
N VAL A 43 3.13 -14.76 15.31
CA VAL A 43 2.76 -14.49 16.71
C VAL A 43 1.73 -13.37 16.73
N ARG A 44 0.48 -13.71 17.05
CA ARG A 44 -0.63 -12.76 17.08
C ARG A 44 -0.68 -12.01 18.39
N PHE A 45 -0.73 -10.68 18.32
CA PHE A 45 -1.02 -9.83 19.46
C PHE A 45 -2.54 -9.68 19.65
N HIS A 46 -3.00 -9.95 20.87
CA HIS A 46 -4.36 -9.67 21.32
C HIS A 46 -4.31 -8.66 22.47
N ALA A 47 -4.82 -7.45 22.24
CA ALA A 47 -4.87 -6.41 23.26
C ALA A 47 -5.78 -6.82 24.42
N ASP A 48 -5.42 -6.42 25.64
CA ASP A 48 -6.26 -6.63 26.81
C ASP A 48 -7.58 -5.83 26.67
N CYS A 49 -8.70 -6.47 27.06
CA CYS A 49 -10.02 -5.86 27.07
C CYS A 49 -10.03 -4.54 27.86
N ARG A 50 -9.34 -4.49 28.99
CA ARG A 50 -9.25 -3.27 29.81
C ARG A 50 -8.50 -2.16 29.09
N LEU A 51 -7.41 -2.47 28.39
CA LEU A 51 -6.67 -1.51 27.58
C LEU A 51 -7.55 -0.93 26.47
N VAL A 52 -8.25 -1.78 25.72
CA VAL A 52 -9.16 -1.34 24.65
C VAL A 52 -10.27 -0.43 25.20
N GLN A 53 -10.85 -0.78 26.34
CA GLN A 53 -11.90 0.04 26.98
C GLN A 53 -11.37 1.39 27.46
N ARG A 54 -10.18 1.44 28.08
CA ARG A 54 -9.55 2.70 28.51
C ARG A 54 -9.27 3.62 27.32
N THR A 55 -8.70 3.07 26.24
CA THR A 55 -8.44 3.83 25.02
C THR A 55 -9.72 4.37 24.40
N ARG A 56 -10.79 3.56 24.33
CA ARG A 56 -12.10 4.01 23.84
C ARG A 56 -12.68 5.17 24.65
N ARG A 57 -12.51 5.17 25.97
CA ARG A 57 -12.99 6.26 26.85
C ARG A 57 -12.13 7.52 26.74
N ALA A 58 -10.82 7.36 26.54
CA ALA A 58 -9.88 8.48 26.42
C ALA A 58 -9.91 9.18 25.05
N CYS A 59 -10.31 8.47 23.98
CA CYS A 59 -10.29 9.00 22.62
C CYS A 59 -11.65 9.57 22.19
N ARG A 60 -11.66 10.83 21.73
CA ARG A 60 -12.80 11.41 20.99
C ARG A 60 -12.56 11.23 19.49
N LEU A 61 -13.30 10.30 18.87
CA LEU A 61 -13.21 10.07 17.43
C LEU A 61 -13.91 11.21 16.68
N GLN A 62 -13.23 11.78 15.68
CA GLN A 62 -13.80 12.73 14.74
C GLN A 62 -13.69 12.17 13.33
N ARG A 63 -14.71 12.42 12.51
CA ARG A 63 -14.67 12.04 11.10
C ARG A 63 -13.64 12.93 10.40
N ALA A 64 -12.65 12.32 9.76
CA ALA A 64 -11.74 13.06 8.91
C ALA A 64 -12.54 13.77 7.78
N PRO A 65 -12.15 15.00 7.37
CA PRO A 65 -12.78 15.66 6.25
C PRO A 65 -12.69 14.77 5.02
N HIS A 66 -13.82 14.53 4.36
CA HIS A 66 -13.87 13.73 3.16
C HIS A 66 -13.11 14.46 2.05
N ARG A 67 -11.93 13.96 1.65
CA ARG A 67 -11.25 14.44 0.44
C ARG A 67 -12.05 14.00 -0.77
N SER A 68 -12.91 14.86 -1.29
CA SER A 68 -13.50 14.70 -2.61
C SER A 68 -12.42 14.95 -3.65
N TYR A 69 -12.07 13.92 -4.41
CA TYR A 69 -11.26 14.10 -5.61
C TYR A 69 -12.19 14.35 -6.78
N THR A 70 -11.92 15.41 -7.53
CA THR A 70 -12.74 15.78 -8.68
C THR A 70 -12.67 14.67 -9.71
N ARG A 71 -13.82 14.20 -10.21
CA ARG A 71 -13.82 13.33 -11.39
C ARG A 71 -13.16 14.13 -12.51
N PRO A 72 -12.06 13.63 -13.10
CA PRO A 72 -11.37 14.38 -14.13
C PRO A 72 -12.33 14.64 -15.29
N ARG A 73 -12.60 15.92 -15.57
CA ARG A 73 -13.43 16.34 -16.70
C ARG A 73 -12.70 16.16 -18.03
N GLU A 74 -11.37 16.19 -17.99
CA GLU A 74 -10.51 16.08 -19.16
C GLU A 74 -10.18 14.62 -19.49
N GLY A 75 -9.93 14.33 -20.77
CA GLY A 75 -9.47 13.02 -21.23
C GLY A 75 -8.05 12.69 -20.75
N ARG A 76 -7.70 11.40 -20.76
CA ARG A 76 -6.37 10.89 -20.36
C ARG A 76 -5.24 11.50 -21.19
N GLU A 77 -5.45 11.70 -22.49
CA GLU A 77 -4.46 12.25 -23.42
C GLU A 77 -4.13 13.70 -23.10
N ARG A 78 -5.14 14.52 -22.78
CA ARG A 78 -4.94 15.92 -22.39
C ARG A 78 -4.11 16.05 -21.12
N ARG A 79 -4.31 15.14 -20.15
CA ARG A 79 -3.47 15.05 -18.94
C ARG A 79 -2.03 14.65 -19.25
N LEU A 80 -1.82 13.74 -20.21
CA LEU A 80 -0.48 13.38 -20.65
C LEU A 80 0.23 14.59 -21.27
N SER A 81 -0.45 15.36 -22.14
CA SER A 81 0.11 16.58 -22.72
C SER A 81 0.48 17.62 -21.67
N GLN A 82 -0.38 17.83 -20.66
CA GLN A 82 -0.09 18.71 -19.51
C GLN A 82 1.12 18.22 -18.71
N LEU A 83 1.20 16.92 -18.44
CA LEU A 83 2.33 16.30 -17.76
C LEU A 83 3.65 16.52 -18.51
N LEU A 84 3.66 16.26 -19.82
CA LEU A 84 4.85 16.43 -20.65
C LEU A 84 5.26 17.91 -20.73
N SER A 85 4.29 18.82 -20.87
CA SER A 85 4.55 20.27 -20.82
C SER A 85 5.17 20.68 -19.49
N HIS A 86 4.64 20.19 -18.37
CA HIS A 86 5.17 20.50 -17.04
C HIS A 86 6.59 19.95 -16.83
N LEU A 87 6.85 18.72 -17.31
CA LEU A 87 8.18 18.12 -17.23
C LEU A 87 9.23 18.82 -18.11
N ARG A 88 8.81 19.44 -19.22
CA ARG A 88 9.70 20.32 -20.02
C ARG A 88 10.11 21.56 -19.24
N THR A 89 9.23 22.11 -18.39
CA THR A 89 9.51 23.30 -17.57
C THR A 89 10.26 22.97 -16.29
N HIS A 90 9.91 21.89 -15.58
CA HIS A 90 10.40 21.62 -14.22
C HIS A 90 11.38 20.44 -14.10
N HIS A 91 11.71 19.75 -15.19
CA HIS A 91 12.61 18.58 -15.30
C HIS A 91 12.27 17.35 -14.44
N ILE A 92 11.57 17.52 -13.31
CA ILE A 92 11.20 16.51 -12.34
C ILE A 92 9.75 16.77 -11.90
N LEU A 93 9.02 15.69 -11.63
CA LEU A 93 7.66 15.72 -11.10
C LEU A 93 7.48 14.67 -10.01
N THR A 94 6.83 15.05 -8.93
CA THR A 94 6.37 14.16 -7.86
C THR A 94 4.90 13.77 -8.04
N ARG A 95 4.49 12.67 -7.41
CA ARG A 95 3.06 12.26 -7.40
C ARG A 95 2.16 13.39 -6.87
N SER A 96 2.59 14.11 -5.85
CA SER A 96 1.83 15.21 -5.25
C SER A 96 1.62 16.38 -6.21
N GLU A 97 2.63 16.72 -7.01
CA GLU A 97 2.51 17.76 -8.03
C GLU A 97 1.55 17.33 -9.13
N TYR A 98 1.64 16.08 -9.61
CA TYR A 98 0.70 15.56 -10.60
C TYR A 98 -0.76 15.60 -10.13
N VAL A 99 -1.00 15.28 -8.85
CA VAL A 99 -2.32 15.38 -8.22
C VAL A 99 -2.82 16.83 -8.20
N LYS A 100 -1.95 17.81 -7.90
CA LYS A 100 -2.31 19.23 -7.94
C LYS A 100 -2.62 19.72 -9.35
N LEU A 101 -1.85 19.25 -10.34
CA LEU A 101 -2.03 19.61 -11.76
C LEU A 101 -3.34 19.07 -12.33
N THR A 102 -3.69 17.82 -12.02
CA THR A 102 -4.80 17.11 -12.65
C THR A 102 -6.07 17.02 -11.80
N GLY A 103 -5.98 17.30 -10.50
CA GLY A 103 -7.08 17.15 -9.54
C GLY A 103 -7.48 15.71 -9.25
N LEU A 104 -6.72 14.72 -9.74
CA LEU A 104 -6.98 13.29 -9.55
C LEU A 104 -6.78 12.86 -8.09
N SER A 105 -7.41 11.74 -7.72
CA SER A 105 -7.06 11.07 -6.47
C SER A 105 -5.61 10.56 -6.50
N PRO A 106 -4.90 10.50 -5.37
CA PRO A 106 -3.55 9.95 -5.31
C PRO A 106 -3.46 8.52 -5.85
N THR A 107 -4.51 7.72 -5.68
CA THR A 107 -4.59 6.35 -6.20
C THR A 107 -4.70 6.35 -7.73
N ALA A 108 -5.62 7.15 -8.30
CA ALA A 108 -5.77 7.28 -9.75
C ALA A 108 -4.52 7.87 -10.41
N ALA A 109 -3.93 8.91 -9.82
CA ALA A 109 -2.67 9.52 -10.25
C ALA A 109 -1.53 8.48 -10.27
N THR A 110 -1.43 7.62 -9.25
CA THR A 110 -0.39 6.58 -9.22
C THR A 110 -0.62 5.55 -10.33
N ALA A 111 -1.87 5.16 -10.59
CA ALA A 111 -2.20 4.23 -11.67
C ALA A 111 -1.86 4.81 -13.05
N GLU A 112 -2.19 6.08 -13.30
CA GLU A 112 -1.84 6.75 -14.55
C GLU A 112 -0.33 6.90 -14.73
N LEU A 113 0.38 7.39 -13.72
CA LEU A 113 1.83 7.53 -13.79
C LEU A 113 2.52 6.19 -14.05
N LYS A 114 2.04 5.10 -13.43
CA LYS A 114 2.52 3.75 -13.75
C LYS A 114 2.27 3.41 -15.22
N SER A 115 1.07 3.67 -15.73
CA SER A 115 0.74 3.40 -17.14
C SER A 115 1.62 4.19 -18.11
N PHE A 116 1.96 5.44 -17.80
CA PHE A 116 2.85 6.27 -18.61
C PHE A 116 4.31 5.80 -18.55
N VAL A 117 4.75 5.26 -17.41
CA VAL A 117 6.05 4.60 -17.30
C VAL A 117 6.09 3.34 -18.15
N THR A 118 5.05 2.51 -18.08
CA THR A 118 4.95 1.27 -18.90
C THR A 118 4.90 1.59 -20.39
N ALA A 119 4.23 2.68 -20.78
CA ALA A 119 4.18 3.16 -22.17
C ALA A 119 5.48 3.86 -22.63
N GLY A 120 6.46 4.08 -21.73
CA GLY A 120 7.75 4.68 -22.06
C GLY A 120 7.74 6.22 -22.20
N HIS A 121 6.64 6.91 -21.89
CA HIS A 121 6.58 8.37 -21.97
C HIS A 121 7.41 9.08 -20.89
N ILE A 122 7.55 8.45 -19.72
CA ILE A 122 8.26 9.01 -18.56
C ILE A 122 9.07 7.93 -17.84
N LEU A 123 10.14 8.34 -17.17
CA LEU A 123 10.96 7.47 -16.33
C LEU A 123 10.65 7.72 -14.85
N ARG A 124 10.49 6.64 -14.07
CA ARG A 124 10.37 6.69 -12.61
C ARG A 124 11.73 6.50 -11.97
N LYS A 125 12.09 7.39 -11.04
CA LYS A 125 13.29 7.28 -10.19
C LYS A 125 12.89 7.31 -8.71
N GLY A 126 13.59 6.55 -7.87
CA GLY A 126 13.37 6.53 -6.42
C GLY A 126 12.43 5.43 -5.90
N ILE A 127 12.24 5.42 -4.57
CA ILE A 127 11.63 4.33 -3.81
C ILE A 127 10.40 4.83 -3.05
N ALA A 128 9.33 4.03 -3.05
CA ALA A 128 8.09 4.27 -2.29
C ALA A 128 7.60 5.73 -2.35
N SER A 129 7.66 6.43 -1.22
CA SER A 129 7.16 7.81 -1.04
C SER A 129 7.99 8.87 -1.76
N HIS A 130 9.28 8.61 -2.00
CA HIS A 130 10.21 9.57 -2.62
C HIS A 130 10.40 9.30 -4.12
N SER A 131 9.38 8.77 -4.79
CA SER A 131 9.44 8.55 -6.23
C SER A 131 9.23 9.84 -7.01
N THR A 132 10.14 10.10 -7.94
CA THR A 132 10.13 11.21 -8.89
C THR A 132 10.00 10.68 -10.31
N TYR A 133 9.43 11.50 -11.19
CA TYR A 133 9.22 11.20 -12.60
C TYR A 133 9.94 12.26 -13.44
N ARG A 134 10.52 11.84 -14.55
CA ARG A 134 11.27 12.70 -15.47
C ARG A 134 11.08 12.24 -16.92
N LEU A 135 11.41 13.10 -17.87
CA LEU A 135 11.44 12.71 -19.28
C LEU A 135 12.58 11.70 -19.54
N PRO A 136 12.39 10.75 -20.46
CA PRO A 136 13.52 10.00 -21.00
C PRO A 136 14.49 10.97 -21.68
N TYR A 137 15.79 10.71 -21.57
CA TYR A 137 16.77 11.48 -22.34
C TYR A 137 16.51 11.19 -23.83
N SER A 138 16.26 12.24 -24.60
CA SER A 138 16.32 12.15 -26.05
C SER A 138 17.76 11.83 -26.44
N SER A 139 18.01 10.60 -26.89
CA SER A 139 19.24 10.19 -27.56
C SER A 139 19.25 10.75 -28.99
N GLU A 140 19.10 12.06 -29.12
CA GLU A 140 19.31 12.82 -30.35
C GLU A 140 20.44 13.80 -30.05
N ASN A 141 21.67 13.27 -30.06
CA ASN A 141 22.94 13.98 -30.22
C ASN A 141 24.04 12.91 -30.24
N GLU A 142 24.09 12.15 -31.34
CA GLU A 142 25.32 11.57 -31.87
C GLU A 142 25.27 11.69 -33.40
#